data_AF-A0A914AH84-F1
#
_entry.id   AF-A0A914AH84-F1
#
_cell.length_a   1.000
_cell.length_b   1.000
_cell.length_c   1.000
_cell.angle_alpha   90.00
_cell.angle_beta   90.00
_cell.angle_gamma   90.00
#
_symmetry.space_group_name_H-M   'P 1'
#
loop_
_entity.id
_entity.type
_entity.pdbx_description
1 polymer ?
#
loop_
_entity_poly.entity_id
_entity_poly.type
_entity_poly.pdbx_seq_one_letter_code
_entity_poly.pdbx_strand_id
1 'polypeptide(L)'
;MSSIDIKILTSPTPKGHSMIAHGITSKNHIVELLIFDDLDRLQSKLTPGKYLKITQYNVTEETNKTKIKLHQKSKIFTTNSFPTDNSIEESFFNAPQTNIDEAKTMPINRRISLEGQAKTVSPTKLGDMWRRKEVQLIDPLTTTSIRCKLWGPHTDKDITEGSMVRITNVEVSMYENVTSVNTTPESLIQEIDTPVDTKVYEITGFDADGDPAQIITDNDITMNITLAKLEALAEDDLPNFQDRLPLSCIITLELATKTVVSIMPNTDAEM
;
A
#
# COMPACT_ATOMS: atom_id res chain seq x y z
N MET A 1 28.00 -22.64 21.94
CA MET A 1 28.06 -21.63 20.86
C MET A 1 26.70 -21.61 20.18
N SER A 2 26.07 -20.45 20.04
CA SER A 2 24.79 -20.34 19.33
C SER A 2 24.98 -20.61 17.84
N SER A 3 24.13 -21.47 17.30
CA SER A 3 24.00 -21.72 15.86
C SER A 3 22.53 -21.64 15.49
N ILE A 4 22.24 -21.20 14.27
CA ILE A 4 20.89 -21.14 13.74
C ILE A 4 20.85 -21.70 12.33
N ASP A 5 19.82 -22.49 12.04
CA ASP A 5 19.54 -23.01 10.72
C ASP A 5 18.49 -22.11 10.05
N ILE A 6 18.79 -21.62 8.84
CA ILE A 6 18.02 -20.60 8.11
C ILE A 6 17.92 -20.99 6.63
N LYS A 7 16.71 -20.95 6.07
CA LYS A 7 16.44 -20.95 4.63
C LYS A 7 16.37 -19.50 4.18
N ILE A 8 17.20 -19.11 3.21
CA ILE A 8 17.23 -17.74 2.70
C ILE A 8 16.03 -17.50 1.78
N LEU A 9 15.31 -16.41 2.02
CA LEU A 9 14.14 -16.01 1.25
C LEU A 9 14.50 -14.95 0.19
N THR A 10 15.35 -13.99 0.54
CA THR A 10 15.67 -12.86 -0.35
C THR A 10 17.16 -12.70 -0.58
N SER A 11 17.53 -12.15 -1.72
CA SER A 11 18.91 -11.74 -2.00
C SER A 11 19.28 -10.53 -1.13
N PRO A 12 20.56 -10.36 -0.77
CA PRO A 12 21.04 -9.18 -0.08
C PRO A 12 20.72 -7.91 -0.87
N THR A 13 20.08 -6.94 -0.22
CA THR A 13 19.79 -5.62 -0.79
C THR A 13 20.37 -4.51 0.08
N PRO A 14 20.84 -3.40 -0.51
CA PRO A 14 21.37 -2.27 0.26
C PRO A 14 20.33 -1.63 1.19
N LYS A 15 20.77 -1.26 2.40
CA LYS A 15 20.03 -0.46 3.39
C LYS A 15 21.02 0.44 4.14
N GLY A 16 21.20 1.66 3.65
CA GLY A 16 22.23 2.57 4.15
C GLY A 16 23.63 1.97 3.96
N HIS A 17 24.43 1.90 5.03
CA HIS A 17 25.76 1.28 5.03
C HIS A 17 25.75 -0.25 5.23
N SER A 18 24.60 -0.89 5.18
CA SER A 18 24.46 -2.32 5.44
C SER A 18 23.77 -3.03 4.28
N MET A 19 23.94 -4.35 4.20
CA MET A 19 23.12 -5.22 3.35
C MET A 19 22.12 -5.96 4.22
N ILE A 20 20.88 -6.10 3.73
CA ILE A 20 19.83 -6.87 4.38
C ILE A 20 19.38 -8.05 3.51
N ALA A 21 19.11 -9.19 4.14
CA ALA A 21 18.42 -10.30 3.53
C ALA A 21 17.41 -10.88 4.53
N HIS A 22 16.39 -11.59 4.06
CA HIS A 22 15.43 -12.26 4.93
C HIS A 22 15.60 -13.77 4.84
N GLY A 23 15.32 -14.45 5.95
CA GLY A 23 15.33 -15.90 6.02
C GLY A 23 14.25 -16.42 6.95
N ILE A 24 13.87 -17.68 6.76
CA ILE A 24 13.02 -18.43 7.68
C ILE A 24 13.87 -19.42 8.45
N THR A 25 13.75 -19.39 9.77
CA THR A 25 14.49 -20.30 10.66
C THR A 25 13.86 -21.69 10.67
N SER A 26 14.58 -22.71 11.16
CA SER A 26 14.01 -24.05 11.40
C SER A 26 12.88 -24.08 12.43
N LYS A 27 12.65 -22.99 13.15
CA LYS A 27 11.51 -22.78 14.06
C LYS A 27 10.39 -21.97 13.41
N ASN A 28 10.40 -21.81 12.09
CA ASN A 28 9.36 -21.09 11.35
C ASN A 28 9.24 -19.59 11.71
N HIS A 29 10.32 -18.98 12.22
CA HIS A 29 10.38 -17.53 12.43
C HIS A 29 11.08 -16.84 11.27
N ILE A 30 10.50 -15.74 10.78
CA ILE A 30 11.15 -14.82 9.84
C ILE A 30 12.18 -13.97 10.58
N VAL A 31 13.39 -13.88 10.03
CA VAL A 31 14.50 -13.09 10.57
C VAL A 31 15.09 -12.18 9.50
N GLU A 32 15.50 -10.97 9.88
CA GLU A 32 16.26 -10.06 9.04
C GLU A 32 17.76 -10.28 9.31
N LEU A 33 18.50 -10.73 8.31
CA LEU A 33 19.96 -10.84 8.32
C LEU A 33 20.56 -9.48 7.97
N LEU A 34 21.37 -8.93 8.85
CA LEU A 34 21.99 -7.61 8.69
C LEU A 34 23.51 -7.77 8.58
N ILE A 35 24.09 -7.30 7.49
CA ILE A 35 25.52 -7.42 7.17
C ILE A 35 26.14 -6.03 7.16
N PHE A 36 27.13 -5.81 8.03
CA PHE A 36 27.86 -4.53 8.10
C PHE A 36 29.29 -4.65 7.59
N ASP A 37 29.94 -5.77 7.90
CA ASP A 37 31.35 -6.00 7.59
C ASP A 37 31.48 -7.10 6.54
N ASP A 38 32.60 -7.08 5.80
CA ASP A 38 33.00 -8.19 4.93
C ASP A 38 31.87 -8.59 3.96
N LEU A 39 31.25 -7.54 3.39
CA LEU A 39 30.03 -7.62 2.59
C LEU A 39 30.19 -8.66 1.49
N ASP A 40 31.28 -8.63 0.73
CA ASP A 40 31.52 -9.53 -0.39
C ASP A 40 31.52 -11.02 0.00
N ARG A 41 32.21 -11.37 1.08
CA ARG A 41 32.27 -12.77 1.53
C ARG A 41 30.94 -13.24 2.11
N LEU A 42 30.26 -12.40 2.87
CA LEU A 42 29.03 -12.79 3.56
C LEU A 42 27.82 -12.77 2.60
N GLN A 43 27.69 -11.73 1.78
CA GLN A 43 26.56 -11.56 0.86
C GLN A 43 26.53 -12.64 -0.23
N SER A 44 27.69 -13.05 -0.75
CA SER A 44 27.80 -14.09 -1.80
C SER A 44 27.29 -15.45 -1.36
N LYS A 45 27.16 -15.67 -0.03
CA LYS A 45 26.61 -16.92 0.53
C LYS A 45 25.09 -16.88 0.73
N LEU A 46 24.48 -15.71 0.78
CA LEU A 46 23.05 -15.54 1.03
C LEU A 46 22.27 -15.57 -0.29
N THR A 47 22.11 -16.76 -0.87
CA THR A 47 21.32 -16.93 -2.09
C THR A 47 19.92 -17.44 -1.73
N PRO A 48 18.83 -16.87 -2.30
CA PRO A 48 17.46 -17.38 -2.11
C PRO A 48 17.36 -18.90 -2.32
N GLY A 49 16.56 -19.56 -1.49
CA GLY A 49 16.34 -21.01 -1.52
C GLY A 49 17.44 -21.85 -0.86
N LYS A 50 18.61 -21.27 -0.53
CA LYS A 50 19.66 -22.02 0.18
C LYS A 50 19.33 -22.20 1.65
N TYR A 51 19.63 -23.40 2.16
CA TYR A 51 19.59 -23.74 3.57
C TYR A 51 21.00 -23.61 4.15
N LEU A 52 21.11 -22.80 5.20
CA LEU A 52 22.38 -22.40 5.78
C LEU A 52 22.36 -22.60 7.29
N LYS A 53 23.52 -22.96 7.85
CA LYS A 53 23.80 -22.87 9.28
C LYS A 53 24.74 -21.72 9.54
N ILE A 54 24.28 -20.79 10.37
CA ILE A 54 25.04 -19.60 10.76
C ILE A 54 25.51 -19.77 12.20
N THR A 55 26.78 -19.46 12.44
CA THR A 55 27.39 -19.44 13.78
C THR A 55 28.13 -18.13 14.00
N GLN A 56 28.34 -17.76 15.27
CA GLN A 56 29.04 -16.53 15.66
C GLN A 56 28.33 -15.29 15.09
N TYR A 57 27.11 -15.05 15.57
CA TYR A 57 26.25 -13.93 15.19
C TYR A 57 25.67 -13.28 16.45
N ASN A 58 25.21 -12.03 16.32
CA ASN A 58 24.47 -11.34 17.38
C ASN A 58 22.99 -11.28 17.02
N VAL A 59 22.12 -11.48 18.01
CA VAL A 59 20.67 -11.31 17.85
C VAL A 59 20.26 -9.97 18.45
N THR A 60 19.35 -9.28 17.78
CA THR A 60 18.64 -8.13 18.33
C THR A 60 17.15 -8.39 18.13
N GLU A 61 16.39 -8.43 19.22
CA GLU A 61 14.94 -8.53 19.18
C GLU A 61 14.34 -7.12 19.24
N GLU A 62 13.52 -6.80 18.25
CA GLU A 62 12.71 -5.59 18.18
C GLU A 62 11.23 -5.99 18.15
N THR A 63 10.34 -5.04 18.40
CA THR A 63 8.89 -5.28 18.35
C THR A 63 8.51 -5.93 17.01
N ASN A 64 8.05 -7.18 17.06
CA ASN A 64 7.68 -8.02 15.91
C ASN A 64 8.78 -8.26 14.86
N LYS A 65 10.06 -8.09 15.22
CA LYS A 65 11.17 -8.28 14.27
C LYS A 65 12.41 -8.82 14.97
N THR A 66 12.92 -9.96 14.49
CA THR A 66 14.19 -10.50 14.96
C THR A 66 15.28 -10.21 13.94
N LYS A 67 16.35 -9.54 14.37
CA LYS A 67 17.53 -9.23 13.54
C LYS A 67 18.71 -10.10 13.92
N ILE A 68 19.37 -10.66 12.93
CA ILE A 68 20.62 -11.43 13.08
C ILE A 68 21.72 -10.63 12.42
N LYS A 69 22.62 -10.09 13.23
CA LYS A 69 23.77 -9.32 12.77
C LYS A 69 24.93 -10.25 12.44
N LEU A 70 25.33 -10.24 11.19
CA LEU A 70 26.49 -10.93 10.66
C LEU A 70 27.69 -9.98 10.66
N HIS A 71 28.82 -10.46 11.16
CA HIS A 71 30.07 -9.70 11.28
C HIS A 71 31.24 -10.54 10.77
N GLN A 72 32.45 -10.00 10.77
CA GLN A 72 33.65 -10.67 10.23
C GLN A 72 33.85 -12.10 10.76
N LYS A 73 33.63 -12.34 12.05
CA LYS A 73 33.77 -13.67 12.66
C LYS A 73 32.62 -14.64 12.35
N SER A 74 31.55 -14.21 11.70
CA SER A 74 30.41 -15.07 11.40
C SER A 74 30.79 -16.14 10.38
N LYS A 75 30.40 -17.38 10.66
CA LYS A 75 30.62 -18.53 9.76
C LYS A 75 29.28 -19.03 9.25
N ILE A 76 29.20 -19.14 7.93
CA ILE A 76 28.04 -19.58 7.17
C ILE A 76 28.42 -20.87 6.45
N PHE A 77 27.67 -21.93 6.73
CA PHE A 77 27.82 -23.26 6.14
C PHE A 77 26.55 -23.62 5.38
N THR A 78 26.66 -24.21 4.19
CA THR A 78 25.52 -24.80 3.50
C THR A 78 25.11 -26.09 4.20
N THR A 79 23.81 -26.33 4.35
CA THR A 79 23.28 -27.54 4.99
C THR A 79 22.24 -28.22 4.11
N ASN A 80 21.82 -29.42 4.54
CA ASN A 80 20.60 -30.05 4.03
C ASN A 80 19.38 -29.17 4.32
N SER A 81 18.32 -29.38 3.55
CA SER A 81 17.02 -28.77 3.80
C SER A 81 16.45 -29.20 5.15
N PHE A 82 15.68 -28.31 5.76
CA PHE A 82 14.85 -28.63 6.92
C PHE A 82 13.40 -28.23 6.63
N PRO A 83 12.40 -28.82 7.32
CA PRO A 83 11.02 -28.47 7.12
C PRO A 83 10.76 -26.99 7.41
N THR A 84 10.09 -26.31 6.48
CA THR A 84 9.59 -24.94 6.64
C THR A 84 8.10 -24.94 6.39
N ASP A 85 7.37 -24.09 7.12
CA ASP A 85 5.96 -23.86 6.86
C ASP A 85 5.79 -22.97 5.61
N ASN A 86 5.27 -23.57 4.54
CA ASN A 86 5.04 -22.88 3.28
C ASN A 86 4.06 -21.71 3.44
N SER A 87 3.11 -21.78 4.38
CA SER A 87 2.15 -20.69 4.60
C SER A 87 2.84 -19.42 5.13
N ILE A 88 3.89 -19.59 5.94
CA ILE A 88 4.67 -18.47 6.48
C ILE A 88 5.52 -17.83 5.37
N GLU A 89 6.15 -18.65 4.54
CA GLU A 89 6.90 -18.18 3.37
C GLU A 89 6.00 -17.47 2.36
N GLU A 90 4.84 -18.04 2.04
CA GLU A 90 3.83 -17.40 1.19
C GLU A 90 3.37 -16.07 1.79
N SER A 91 3.08 -16.01 3.09
CA SER A 91 2.65 -14.77 3.75
C SER A 91 3.74 -13.69 3.80
N PHE A 92 5.01 -14.07 3.72
CA PHE A 92 6.15 -13.14 3.67
C PHE A 92 6.22 -12.42 2.31
N PHE A 93 5.95 -13.14 1.21
CA PHE A 93 5.92 -12.56 -0.14
C PHE A 93 4.57 -11.92 -0.47
N ASN A 94 3.48 -12.52 0.03
CA ASN A 94 2.11 -12.10 -0.18
C ASN A 94 1.52 -11.56 1.12
N ALA A 95 1.99 -10.37 1.52
CA ALA A 95 1.48 -9.71 2.71
C ALA A 95 -0.04 -9.46 2.57
N PRO A 96 -0.84 -9.68 3.63
CA PRO A 96 -2.28 -9.58 3.57
C PRO A 96 -2.73 -8.18 3.18
N GLN A 97 -3.79 -8.08 2.38
CA GLN A 97 -4.45 -6.81 2.11
C GLN A 97 -5.13 -6.31 3.39
N THR A 98 -5.00 -5.01 3.64
CA THR A 98 -5.51 -4.34 4.84
C THR A 98 -6.07 -2.98 4.41
N ASN A 99 -7.17 -2.55 5.01
CA ASN A 99 -7.67 -1.18 4.78
C ASN A 99 -6.82 -0.15 5.53
N ILE A 100 -6.97 1.13 5.19
CA ILE A 100 -6.12 2.20 5.73
C ILE A 100 -6.38 2.42 7.23
N ASP A 101 -7.62 2.27 7.70
CA ASP A 101 -7.99 2.41 9.11
C ASP A 101 -7.30 1.35 9.99
N GLU A 102 -7.39 0.08 9.60
CA GLU A 102 -6.73 -1.02 10.29
C GLU A 102 -5.22 -0.85 10.30
N ALA A 103 -4.63 -0.49 9.16
CA ALA A 103 -3.18 -0.29 9.03
C ALA A 103 -2.61 0.73 10.01
N LYS A 104 -3.37 1.76 10.38
CA LYS A 104 -2.95 2.78 11.36
C LYS A 104 -2.82 2.22 12.78
N THR A 105 -3.56 1.15 13.09
CA THR A 105 -3.57 0.46 14.39
C THR A 105 -2.65 -0.76 14.43
N MET A 106 -2.12 -1.18 13.28
CA MET A 106 -1.27 -2.36 13.17
C MET A 106 0.07 -2.18 13.91
N PRO A 107 0.63 -3.27 14.45
CA PRO A 107 1.94 -3.22 15.09
C PRO A 107 3.06 -2.80 14.13
N ILE A 108 4.05 -2.08 14.66
CA ILE A 108 5.28 -1.73 13.94
C ILE A 108 5.96 -3.01 13.41
N ASN A 109 6.61 -2.90 12.24
CA ASN A 109 7.27 -3.97 11.50
C ASN A 109 6.33 -5.03 10.89
N ARG A 110 5.01 -4.89 11.04
CA ARG A 110 4.06 -5.76 10.33
C ARG A 110 4.11 -5.46 8.83
N ARG A 111 4.20 -6.50 8.00
CA ARG A 111 4.04 -6.40 6.55
C ARG A 111 2.57 -6.48 6.17
N ILE A 112 2.12 -5.55 5.33
CA ILE A 112 0.75 -5.46 4.82
C ILE A 112 0.75 -5.05 3.35
N SER A 113 -0.40 -5.18 2.70
CA SER A 113 -0.68 -4.61 1.38
C SER A 113 -1.85 -3.64 1.49
N LEU A 114 -1.78 -2.51 0.80
CA LEU A 114 -2.78 -1.44 0.87
C LEU A 114 -3.31 -1.09 -0.53
N GLU A 115 -4.54 -0.62 -0.54
CA GLU A 115 -5.14 0.09 -1.67
C GLU A 115 -5.66 1.44 -1.18
N GLY A 116 -5.57 2.45 -2.02
CA GLY A 116 -6.13 3.76 -1.74
C GLY A 116 -5.90 4.72 -2.89
N GLN A 117 -6.61 5.83 -2.87
CA GLN A 117 -6.44 6.89 -3.85
C GLN A 117 -5.20 7.72 -3.50
N ALA A 118 -4.35 8.01 -4.47
CA ALA A 118 -3.22 8.90 -4.29
C ALA A 118 -3.69 10.35 -4.14
N LYS A 119 -3.78 10.86 -2.91
CA LYS A 119 -4.22 12.24 -2.65
C LYS A 119 -3.13 13.27 -2.95
N THR A 120 -1.91 13.00 -2.49
CA THR A 120 -0.75 13.85 -2.74
C THR A 120 0.48 13.00 -3.04
N VAL A 121 1.30 13.47 -3.97
CA VAL A 121 2.58 12.85 -4.33
C VAL A 121 3.69 13.88 -4.17
N SER A 122 4.57 13.66 -3.20
CA SER A 122 5.66 14.60 -2.95
C SER A 122 6.72 14.55 -4.06
N PRO A 123 7.51 15.61 -4.26
CA PRO A 123 8.76 15.52 -5.00
C PRO A 123 9.70 14.48 -4.38
N THR A 124 10.56 13.87 -5.21
CA THR A 124 11.62 12.98 -4.72
C THR A 124 12.68 13.79 -3.98
N LYS A 125 12.95 13.40 -2.73
CA LYS A 125 14.05 13.92 -1.90
C LYS A 125 15.27 13.03 -2.06
N LEU A 126 16.43 13.64 -2.19
CA LEU A 126 17.72 12.97 -2.32
C LEU A 126 18.58 13.25 -1.09
N GLY A 127 19.29 12.22 -0.63
CA GLY A 127 20.39 12.30 0.31
C GLY A 127 21.55 11.43 -0.18
N ASP A 128 22.69 11.49 0.50
CA ASP A 128 23.97 10.93 0.03
C ASP A 128 23.91 9.44 -0.37
N MET A 129 23.03 8.66 0.26
CA MET A 129 22.85 7.23 -0.02
C MET A 129 21.37 6.81 -0.05
N TRP A 130 20.45 7.76 -0.09
CA TRP A 130 19.04 7.46 -0.06
C TRP A 130 18.26 8.41 -0.96
N ARG A 131 17.17 7.89 -1.50
CA ARG A 131 16.16 8.67 -2.20
C ARG A 131 14.81 8.24 -1.70
N ARG A 132 13.94 9.22 -1.46
CA ARG A 132 12.61 9.01 -0.86
C ARG A 132 11.57 9.87 -1.55
N LYS A 133 10.42 9.29 -1.79
CA LYS A 133 9.19 9.97 -2.21
C LYS A 133 8.08 9.59 -1.25
N GLU A 134 7.15 10.50 -0.98
CA GLU A 134 5.99 10.23 -0.13
C GLU A 134 4.73 10.30 -0.97
N VAL A 135 3.84 9.33 -0.77
CA VAL A 135 2.50 9.29 -1.34
C VAL A 135 1.53 9.24 -0.18
N GLN A 136 0.58 10.16 -0.14
CA GLN A 136 -0.55 10.07 0.78
C GLN A 136 -1.65 9.26 0.13
N LEU A 137 -1.89 8.06 0.66
CA LEU A 137 -3.04 7.25 0.27
C LEU A 137 -4.24 7.64 1.12
N ILE A 138 -5.40 7.81 0.50
CA ILE A 138 -6.68 8.04 1.17
C ILE A 138 -7.66 6.92 0.83
N ASP A 139 -8.42 6.49 1.83
CA ASP A 139 -9.57 5.62 1.63
C ASP A 139 -10.72 6.51 1.13
N PRO A 140 -11.23 6.29 -0.08
CA PRO A 140 -12.26 7.15 -0.64
C PRO A 140 -13.61 7.08 0.11
N LEU A 141 -13.85 6.01 0.89
CA LEU A 141 -15.08 5.84 1.66
C LEU A 141 -14.99 6.51 3.03
N THR A 142 -13.89 6.27 3.76
CA THR A 142 -13.74 6.76 5.14
C THR A 142 -13.00 8.09 5.22
N THR A 143 -12.40 8.53 4.11
CA THR A 143 -11.48 9.68 4.03
C THR A 143 -10.22 9.56 4.90
N THR A 144 -10.02 8.41 5.56
CA THR A 144 -8.83 8.16 6.35
C THR A 144 -7.62 8.09 5.43
N SER A 145 -6.52 8.72 5.84
CA SER A 145 -5.27 8.68 5.08
C SER A 145 -4.09 8.09 5.84
N ILE A 146 -3.14 7.55 5.09
CA ILE A 146 -1.85 7.06 5.57
C ILE A 146 -0.74 7.49 4.62
N ARG A 147 0.41 7.84 5.19
CA ARG A 147 1.61 8.16 4.42
C ARG A 147 2.35 6.89 4.03
N CYS A 148 2.55 6.69 2.74
CA CYS A 148 3.43 5.68 2.18
C CYS A 148 4.76 6.31 1.77
N LYS A 149 5.86 5.87 2.38
CA LYS A 149 7.22 6.30 2.06
C LYS A 149 7.83 5.31 1.07
N LEU A 150 8.01 5.77 -0.16
CA LEU A 150 8.68 5.03 -1.22
C LEU A 150 10.19 5.27 -1.08
N TRP A 151 10.97 4.19 -1.04
CA TRP A 151 12.42 4.26 -0.86
C TRP A 151 13.16 3.66 -2.05
N GLY A 152 14.33 4.21 -2.36
CA GLY A 152 15.22 3.65 -3.37
C GLY A 152 14.54 3.57 -4.75
N PRO A 153 14.65 2.45 -5.47
CA PRO A 153 14.06 2.28 -6.81
C PRO A 153 12.57 2.61 -6.89
N HIS A 154 11.81 2.42 -5.80
CA HIS A 154 10.37 2.69 -5.78
C HIS A 154 10.01 4.17 -5.96
N THR A 155 10.94 5.11 -5.79
CA THR A 155 10.65 6.53 -6.03
C THR A 155 10.52 6.87 -7.52
N ASP A 156 11.01 6.03 -8.44
CA ASP A 156 10.86 6.22 -9.89
C ASP A 156 9.47 5.82 -10.38
N LYS A 157 8.61 5.26 -9.52
CA LYS A 157 7.25 4.91 -9.90
C LYS A 157 6.43 6.18 -10.13
N ASP A 158 6.05 6.43 -11.37
CA ASP A 158 5.10 7.48 -11.68
C ASP A 158 3.74 7.08 -11.08
N ILE A 159 3.25 7.96 -10.20
CA ILE A 159 1.96 7.82 -9.52
C ILE A 159 1.23 9.12 -9.75
N THR A 160 0.08 9.07 -10.40
CA THR A 160 -0.76 10.23 -10.69
C THR A 160 -1.67 10.53 -9.50
N GLU A 161 -1.72 11.79 -9.06
CA GLU A 161 -2.69 12.22 -8.05
C GLU A 161 -4.12 11.99 -8.55
N GLY A 162 -4.98 11.47 -7.67
CA GLY A 162 -6.34 11.03 -7.99
C GLY A 162 -6.46 9.58 -8.48
N SER A 163 -5.36 8.91 -8.85
CA SER A 163 -5.39 7.50 -9.26
C SER A 163 -5.59 6.57 -8.06
N MET A 164 -6.20 5.41 -8.29
CA MET A 164 -6.22 4.32 -7.32
C MET A 164 -4.92 3.52 -7.42
N VAL A 165 -4.28 3.31 -6.27
CA VAL A 165 -2.97 2.67 -6.20
C VAL A 165 -3.04 1.47 -5.27
N ARG A 166 -2.57 0.33 -5.75
CA ARG A 166 -2.26 -0.85 -4.94
C ARG A 166 -0.77 -0.87 -4.63
N ILE A 167 -0.42 -0.93 -3.35
CA ILE A 167 0.96 -1.09 -2.88
C ILE A 167 1.05 -2.32 -2.00
N THR A 168 1.85 -3.30 -2.44
CA THR A 168 1.99 -4.59 -1.75
C THR A 168 3.25 -4.64 -0.88
N ASN A 169 3.21 -5.51 0.13
CA ASN A 169 4.35 -5.88 0.98
C ASN A 169 5.10 -4.68 1.59
N VAL A 170 4.37 -3.70 2.11
CA VAL A 170 4.91 -2.54 2.83
C VAL A 170 5.01 -2.84 4.33
N GLU A 171 5.97 -2.21 5.00
CA GLU A 171 6.21 -2.39 6.44
C GLU A 171 5.61 -1.22 7.24
N VAL A 172 4.79 -1.51 8.24
CA VAL A 172 4.23 -0.52 9.17
C VAL A 172 5.35 0.12 9.99
N SER A 173 5.34 1.45 10.04
CA SER A 173 6.34 2.28 10.70
C SER A 173 5.68 3.39 11.49
N MET A 174 6.27 3.74 12.63
CA MET A 174 5.79 4.82 13.48
C MET A 174 6.93 5.79 13.75
N TYR A 175 6.67 7.08 13.58
CA TYR A 175 7.59 8.15 13.94
C TYR A 175 6.78 9.29 14.57
N GLU A 176 7.21 9.77 15.74
CA GLU A 176 6.50 10.81 16.50
C GLU A 176 4.99 10.51 16.66
N ASN A 177 4.65 9.27 17.01
CA ASN A 177 3.27 8.76 17.13
C ASN A 177 2.41 8.82 15.86
N VAL A 178 3.02 9.06 14.70
CA VAL A 178 2.31 9.01 13.41
C VAL A 178 2.64 7.71 12.70
N THR A 179 1.60 6.89 12.49
CA THR A 179 1.71 5.67 11.69
C THR A 179 1.87 6.02 10.21
N SER A 180 2.80 5.32 9.57
CA SER A 180 3.11 5.39 8.14
C SER A 180 3.47 3.98 7.67
N VAL A 181 3.62 3.79 6.37
CA VAL A 181 4.15 2.55 5.81
C VAL A 181 5.39 2.85 4.96
N ASN A 182 6.34 1.92 4.94
CA ASN A 182 7.55 2.01 4.12
C ASN A 182 7.53 0.90 3.07
N THR A 183 7.90 1.22 1.83
CA THR A 183 8.19 0.17 0.85
C THR A 183 9.34 -0.71 1.31
N THR A 184 9.21 -2.01 1.09
CA THR A 184 10.29 -2.99 1.22
C THR A 184 10.93 -3.24 -0.15
N PRO A 185 12.09 -3.92 -0.24
CA PRO A 185 12.62 -4.36 -1.53
C PRO A 185 11.64 -5.26 -2.31
N GLU A 186 10.74 -5.95 -1.60
CA GLU A 186 9.73 -6.84 -2.18
C GLU A 186 8.41 -6.13 -2.53
N SER A 187 8.28 -4.82 -2.27
CA SER A 187 7.06 -4.08 -2.58
C SER A 187 6.82 -3.98 -4.08
N LEU A 188 5.56 -4.12 -4.49
CA LEU A 188 5.09 -3.78 -5.84
C LEU A 188 4.06 -2.66 -5.74
N ILE A 189 4.20 -1.67 -6.63
CA ILE A 189 3.31 -0.52 -6.75
C ILE A 189 2.66 -0.58 -8.13
N GLN A 190 1.33 -0.55 -8.16
CA GLN A 190 0.52 -0.61 -9.36
C GLN A 190 -0.62 0.40 -9.26
N GLU A 191 -0.77 1.25 -10.27
CA GLU A 191 -2.04 1.96 -10.49
C GLU A 191 -3.07 0.95 -10.98
N ILE A 192 -4.24 0.96 -10.38
CA ILE A 192 -5.34 0.06 -10.70
C ILE A 192 -6.49 0.88 -11.27
N ASP A 193 -7.03 0.41 -12.39
CA ASP A 193 -8.27 0.96 -12.94
C ASP A 193 -9.40 0.63 -11.97
N THR A 194 -10.14 1.65 -11.54
CA THR A 194 -11.38 1.39 -10.82
C THR A 194 -12.49 1.01 -11.80
N PRO A 195 -13.24 -0.06 -11.52
CA PRO A 195 -14.35 -0.44 -12.37
C PRO A 195 -15.41 0.67 -12.31
N VAL A 196 -15.65 1.27 -13.47
CA VAL A 196 -16.71 2.25 -13.68
C VAL A 196 -17.88 1.61 -14.40
N ASP A 197 -19.08 2.05 -14.05
CA ASP A 197 -20.31 1.64 -14.72
C ASP A 197 -21.03 2.89 -15.21
N THR A 198 -21.38 2.93 -16.50
CA THR A 198 -22.10 4.04 -17.11
C THR A 198 -23.52 3.59 -17.40
N LYS A 199 -24.49 4.21 -16.74
CA LYS A 199 -25.92 3.91 -16.88
C LYS A 199 -26.75 5.18 -16.87
N VAL A 200 -27.95 5.06 -17.42
CA VAL A 200 -28.98 6.09 -17.28
C VAL A 200 -29.67 5.89 -15.93
N TYR A 201 -29.79 6.96 -15.17
CA TYR A 201 -30.57 7.02 -13.93
C TYR A 201 -31.47 8.25 -13.97
N GLU A 202 -32.60 8.20 -13.27
CA GLU A 202 -33.37 9.40 -12.95
C GLU A 202 -32.96 9.87 -11.55
N ILE A 203 -32.40 11.07 -11.45
CA ILE A 203 -32.12 11.69 -10.16
C ILE A 203 -33.44 12.17 -9.57
N THR A 204 -33.81 11.69 -8.40
CA THR A 204 -35.07 12.02 -7.71
C THR A 204 -34.86 12.96 -6.54
N GLY A 205 -33.62 13.14 -6.07
CA GLY A 205 -33.27 14.05 -4.98
C GLY A 205 -31.77 14.25 -4.82
N PHE A 206 -31.40 15.23 -4.02
CA PHE A 206 -30.01 15.50 -3.64
C PHE A 206 -29.92 16.06 -2.22
N ASP A 207 -28.74 15.92 -1.62
CA ASP A 207 -28.33 16.55 -0.37
C ASP A 207 -26.99 17.27 -0.63
N ALA A 208 -27.00 18.60 -0.50
CA ALA A 208 -25.86 19.46 -0.75
C ALA A 208 -25.18 19.97 0.53
N ASP A 209 -25.58 19.48 1.71
CA ASP A 209 -25.07 19.98 2.99
C ASP A 209 -23.62 19.51 3.30
N GLY A 210 -23.01 18.68 2.44
CA GLY A 210 -21.67 18.14 2.59
C GLY A 210 -20.83 18.16 1.31
N ASP A 211 -19.51 17.95 1.45
CA ASP A 211 -18.58 17.66 0.35
C ASP A 211 -17.81 16.36 0.64
N PRO A 212 -18.12 15.24 -0.04
CA PRO A 212 -19.02 15.15 -1.20
C PRO A 212 -20.51 15.34 -0.84
N ALA A 213 -21.25 15.96 -1.76
CA ALA A 213 -22.70 15.99 -1.77
C ALA A 213 -23.25 14.62 -2.17
N GLN A 214 -24.56 14.41 -2.02
CA GLN A 214 -25.20 13.15 -2.35
C GLN A 214 -26.36 13.35 -3.32
N ILE A 215 -26.57 12.39 -4.21
CA ILE A 215 -27.77 12.28 -5.04
C ILE A 215 -28.44 10.94 -4.79
N ILE A 216 -29.76 10.91 -4.92
CA ILE A 216 -30.55 9.68 -4.91
C ILE A 216 -31.26 9.50 -6.25
N THR A 217 -31.36 8.25 -6.69
CA THR A 217 -31.94 7.88 -7.99
C THR A 217 -33.31 7.21 -7.82
N ASP A 218 -34.03 7.02 -8.92
CA ASP A 218 -35.28 6.25 -9.05
C ASP A 218 -35.23 4.84 -8.47
N ASN A 219 -34.04 4.23 -8.45
CA ASN A 219 -33.79 2.89 -7.91
C ASN A 219 -33.32 2.91 -6.44
N ASP A 220 -33.55 4.00 -5.71
CA ASP A 220 -33.10 4.21 -4.33
C ASP A 220 -31.57 4.07 -4.14
N ILE A 221 -30.79 4.30 -5.20
CA ILE A 221 -29.33 4.27 -5.13
C ILE A 221 -28.82 5.66 -4.76
N THR A 222 -28.19 5.77 -3.60
CA THR A 222 -27.43 6.96 -3.19
C THR A 222 -26.02 6.91 -3.78
N MET A 223 -25.57 8.03 -4.35
CA MET A 223 -24.25 8.20 -4.96
C MET A 223 -23.59 9.48 -4.43
N ASN A 224 -22.27 9.45 -4.25
CA ASN A 224 -21.47 10.60 -3.84
C ASN A 224 -21.13 11.45 -5.07
N ILE A 225 -21.33 12.75 -5.01
CA ILE A 225 -21.00 13.69 -6.09
C ILE A 225 -20.27 14.91 -5.50
N THR A 226 -19.24 15.39 -6.18
CA THR A 226 -18.58 16.64 -5.76
C THR A 226 -19.52 17.83 -5.94
N LEU A 227 -19.49 18.80 -5.02
CA LEU A 227 -20.36 19.97 -5.10
C LEU A 227 -20.28 20.69 -6.46
N ALA A 228 -19.07 20.87 -7.00
CA ALA A 228 -18.85 21.49 -8.31
C ALA A 228 -19.56 20.78 -9.48
N LYS A 229 -19.71 19.44 -9.44
CA LYS A 229 -20.44 18.69 -10.46
C LYS A 229 -21.95 18.84 -10.31
N LEU A 230 -22.42 18.92 -9.06
CA LEU A 230 -23.82 19.14 -8.77
C LEU A 230 -24.25 20.55 -9.19
N GLU A 231 -23.44 21.57 -8.89
CA GLU A 231 -23.64 22.96 -9.34
C GLU A 231 -23.66 23.05 -10.87
N ALA A 232 -22.71 22.40 -11.55
CA ALA A 232 -22.70 22.36 -13.01
C ALA A 232 -23.96 21.69 -13.60
N LEU A 233 -24.46 20.62 -12.97
CA LEU A 233 -25.71 19.96 -13.37
C LEU A 233 -26.94 20.86 -13.12
N ALA A 234 -26.91 21.64 -12.05
CA ALA A 234 -27.93 22.62 -11.70
C ALA A 234 -27.85 23.92 -12.52
N GLU A 235 -26.88 24.06 -13.43
CA GLU A 235 -26.58 25.30 -14.16
C GLU A 235 -26.34 26.49 -13.21
N ASP A 236 -25.59 26.25 -12.13
CA ASP A 236 -25.28 27.20 -11.06
C ASP A 236 -26.51 27.73 -10.27
N ASP A 237 -27.69 27.13 -10.44
CA ASP A 237 -28.92 27.45 -9.70
C ASP A 237 -29.33 26.34 -8.73
N LEU A 238 -28.40 25.98 -7.83
CA LEU A 238 -28.60 24.95 -6.82
C LEU A 238 -29.87 25.16 -5.96
N PRO A 239 -30.22 26.40 -5.51
CA PRO A 239 -31.40 26.63 -4.69
C PRO A 239 -32.73 26.23 -5.35
N ASN A 240 -32.84 26.36 -6.68
CA ASN A 240 -34.05 25.98 -7.43
C ASN A 240 -33.89 24.64 -8.16
N PHE A 241 -32.78 23.94 -7.99
CA PHE A 241 -32.52 22.69 -8.70
C PHE A 241 -33.57 21.61 -8.39
N GLN A 242 -34.16 21.63 -7.20
CA GLN A 242 -35.22 20.71 -6.78
C GLN A 242 -36.47 20.78 -7.69
N ASP A 243 -36.77 21.95 -8.27
CA ASP A 243 -37.91 22.14 -9.17
C ASP A 243 -37.70 21.47 -10.55
N ARG A 244 -36.46 21.04 -10.84
CA ARG A 244 -36.06 20.37 -12.08
C ARG A 244 -36.01 18.84 -11.96
N LEU A 245 -36.38 18.30 -10.80
CA LEU A 245 -36.38 16.86 -10.54
C LEU A 245 -37.78 16.25 -10.75
N PRO A 246 -37.88 14.97 -11.19
CA PRO A 246 -36.77 14.08 -11.48
C PRO A 246 -36.04 14.44 -12.79
N LEU A 247 -34.73 14.23 -12.83
CA LEU A 247 -33.89 14.54 -13.99
C LEU A 247 -33.21 13.27 -14.51
N SER A 248 -33.48 12.91 -15.77
CA SER A 248 -32.79 11.79 -16.43
C SER A 248 -31.34 12.17 -16.75
N CYS A 249 -30.38 11.36 -16.30
CA CYS A 249 -28.95 11.60 -16.47
C CYS A 249 -28.20 10.33 -16.88
N ILE A 250 -27.18 10.49 -17.72
CA ILE A 250 -26.16 9.47 -17.94
C ILE A 250 -25.10 9.67 -16.86
N ILE A 251 -24.98 8.69 -15.96
CA ILE A 251 -24.06 8.73 -14.82
C ILE A 251 -22.98 7.66 -15.03
N THR A 252 -21.72 8.07 -15.01
CA THR A 252 -20.57 7.16 -14.86
C THR A 252 -20.23 7.10 -13.38
N LEU A 253 -20.35 5.92 -12.80
CA LEU A 253 -20.20 5.65 -11.38
C LEU A 253 -18.95 4.81 -11.14
N GLU A 254 -18.08 5.24 -10.23
CA GLU A 254 -17.05 4.38 -9.67
C GLU A 254 -17.69 3.40 -8.68
N LEU A 255 -17.70 2.10 -9.02
CA LEU A 255 -18.51 1.11 -8.32
C LEU A 255 -18.11 0.90 -6.85
N ALA A 256 -16.81 0.99 -6.55
CA ALA A 256 -16.28 0.75 -5.21
C ALA A 256 -16.71 1.82 -4.20
N THR A 257 -16.82 3.07 -4.66
CA THR A 257 -17.02 4.26 -3.83
C THR A 257 -18.43 4.84 -3.98
N LYS A 258 -19.18 4.34 -4.98
CA LYS A 258 -20.41 4.96 -5.50
C LYS A 258 -20.21 6.45 -5.79
N THR A 259 -19.01 6.83 -6.24
CA THR A 259 -18.70 8.22 -6.58
C THR A 259 -18.99 8.49 -8.05
N VAL A 260 -19.74 9.56 -8.31
CA VAL A 260 -20.06 10.04 -9.65
C VAL A 260 -18.78 10.57 -10.31
N VAL A 261 -18.27 9.83 -11.29
CA VAL A 261 -17.10 10.21 -12.11
C VAL A 261 -17.51 11.25 -13.15
N SER A 262 -18.66 11.05 -13.79
CA SER A 262 -19.26 12.02 -14.71
C SER A 262 -20.78 11.96 -14.63
N ILE A 263 -21.43 13.09 -14.85
CA ILE A 263 -22.89 13.19 -14.93
C ILE A 263 -23.26 14.19 -16.01
N MET A 264 -24.27 13.86 -16.80
CA MET A 264 -24.80 14.75 -17.84
C MET A 264 -26.29 14.47 -18.04
N PRO A 265 -27.12 15.51 -18.29
CA PRO A 265 -28.51 15.32 -18.65
C PRO A 265 -28.65 14.40 -19.85
N ASN A 266 -29.60 13.47 -19.78
CA ASN A 266 -29.93 12.60 -20.90
C ASN A 266 -30.86 13.35 -21.87
N THR A 267 -30.29 13.98 -22.89
CA THR A 267 -31.03 14.76 -23.89
C THR A 267 -31.93 13.92 -24.80
N ASP A 268 -31.76 12.59 -24.79
CA ASP A 268 -32.56 11.67 -25.59
C ASP A 268 -33.88 11.28 -24.90
N ALA A 269 -34.11 11.72 -23.65
CA ALA A 269 -35.33 11.44 -22.90
C ALA A 269 -36.55 12.30 -23.31
N GLU A 270 -36.37 13.31 -24.16
CA GLU A 270 -37.44 14.22 -24.62
C GLU A 270 -38.02 13.88 -26.01
N MET A 271 -37.83 12.65 -26.52
CA MET A 271 -38.42 12.18 -27.79
C MET A 271 -39.45 11.07 -27.64
#